data_AF-A0ABD7V6Q2-F1
#
_entry.id   AF-A0ABD7V6Q2-F1
#
_cell.length_a   1.000
_cell.length_b   1.000
_cell.length_c   1.000
_cell.angle_alpha   90.00
_cell.angle_beta   90.00
_cell.angle_gamma   90.00
#
_symmetry.space_group_name_H-M   'P 1'
#
loop_
_entity.id
_entity.type
_entity.pdbx_description
1 polymer ?
#
loop_
_entity_poly.entity_id
_entity_poly.type
_entity_poly.pdbx_seq_one_letter_code
_entity_poly.pdbx_strand_id
1 'polypeptide(L)'
;MTDDTRKAGGPDRESGEVLFYEPGGSWWVILIGPVLVGAVLALEIFSPGPVHWPVLIVFLVLLVGFSLVQVSAARRHVSVELTETTLRQGAVTTDLADIEKIFPPNNSPTPEDWESAPALGELHGVPRRRKGVGVRLKSGKLAQAWARDVARFRSELTQAHTAVRMGLGPSRRTESGKNPDSGKGSEPEKGQDTAE
;
A
#
# COMPACT_ATOMS: atom_id res chain seq x y z
N MET A 1 0.90 -13.04 -38.16
CA MET A 1 -0.39 -13.32 -37.46
C MET A 1 -0.06 -14.06 -36.18
N THR A 2 0.24 -13.30 -35.12
CA THR A 2 -0.03 -13.53 -33.68
C THR A 2 0.86 -12.54 -32.93
N ASP A 3 0.22 -11.45 -32.52
CA ASP A 3 0.71 -10.37 -31.68
C ASP A 3 0.92 -10.91 -30.26
N ASP A 4 2.19 -11.05 -29.85
CA ASP A 4 2.59 -11.51 -28.50
C ASP A 4 3.15 -10.33 -27.68
N THR A 5 2.61 -9.13 -27.89
CA THR A 5 3.04 -7.88 -27.23
C THR A 5 2.14 -7.46 -26.08
N ARG A 6 1.46 -8.41 -25.40
CA ARG A 6 0.53 -8.11 -24.32
C ARG A 6 0.95 -8.77 -23.00
N LYS A 7 1.97 -8.20 -22.32
CA LYS A 7 2.13 -8.19 -20.84
C LYS A 7 3.48 -7.59 -20.37
N ALA A 8 3.79 -6.36 -20.78
CA ALA A 8 4.89 -5.59 -20.17
C ALA A 8 4.39 -4.33 -19.41
N GLY A 9 3.09 -4.22 -19.14
CA GLY A 9 2.53 -3.29 -18.17
C GLY A 9 2.20 -4.05 -16.90
N GLY A 10 3.01 -3.90 -15.85
CA GLY A 10 2.51 -4.24 -14.50
C GLY A 10 1.32 -3.33 -14.17
N PRO A 11 0.37 -3.76 -13.32
CA PRO A 11 -0.79 -2.94 -12.91
C PRO A 11 -0.39 -1.54 -12.42
N ASP A 12 0.83 -1.42 -11.89
CA ASP A 12 1.45 -0.20 -11.39
C ASP A 12 1.68 0.87 -12.48
N ARG A 13 1.89 0.47 -13.75
CA ARG A 13 2.10 1.42 -14.85
C ARG A 13 0.82 2.08 -15.33
N GLU A 14 -0.31 1.38 -15.19
CA GLU A 14 -1.64 1.91 -15.54
C GLU A 14 -2.25 2.72 -14.38
N SER A 15 -1.92 2.34 -13.14
CA SER A 15 -2.46 2.98 -11.94
C SER A 15 -1.66 4.21 -11.50
N GLY A 16 -0.41 4.34 -11.95
CA GLY A 16 0.47 5.45 -11.61
C GLY A 16 1.22 5.26 -10.29
N GLU A 17 1.82 6.35 -9.79
CA GLU A 17 2.60 6.35 -8.56
C GLU A 17 1.73 6.07 -7.32
N VAL A 18 2.28 5.36 -6.33
CA VAL A 18 1.64 5.14 -5.03
C VAL A 18 1.79 6.40 -4.17
N LEU A 19 0.70 7.12 -3.97
CA LEU A 19 0.64 8.38 -3.21
C LEU A 19 0.48 8.12 -1.70
N PHE A 20 -0.22 7.06 -1.34
CA PHE A 20 -0.45 6.70 0.06
C PHE A 20 -0.55 5.18 0.23
N TYR A 21 0.12 4.64 1.25
CA TYR A 21 0.11 3.21 1.55
C TYR A 21 0.05 2.94 3.05
N GLU A 22 -0.89 2.09 3.45
CA GLU A 22 -0.99 1.52 4.78
C GLU A 22 -1.10 -0.01 4.70
N PRO A 23 -0.17 -0.78 5.29
CA PRO A 23 -0.13 -2.23 5.15
C PRO A 23 -1.19 -2.98 5.96
N GLY A 24 -1.95 -2.32 6.84
CA GLY A 24 -2.99 -2.97 7.67
C GLY A 24 -2.49 -3.76 8.89
N GLY A 25 -1.41 -4.55 8.75
CA GLY A 25 -0.81 -5.38 9.82
C GLY A 25 0.73 -5.39 9.82
N SER A 26 1.35 -5.63 10.99
CA SER A 26 2.80 -5.64 11.15
C SER A 26 3.36 -7.05 11.29
N TRP A 27 4.37 -7.41 10.49
CA TRP A 27 5.10 -8.68 10.61
C TRP A 27 5.83 -8.81 11.95
N TRP A 28 6.15 -7.70 12.62
CA TRP A 28 6.79 -7.71 13.93
C TRP A 28 5.99 -8.45 15.02
N VAL A 29 4.66 -8.52 14.88
CA VAL A 29 3.81 -9.24 15.84
C VAL A 29 4.15 -10.73 15.88
N ILE A 30 4.59 -11.31 14.75
CA ILE A 30 4.94 -12.73 14.68
C ILE A 30 6.17 -13.05 15.53
N LEU A 31 7.09 -12.09 15.72
CA LEU A 31 8.28 -12.28 16.55
C LEU A 31 7.98 -12.35 18.06
N ILE A 32 6.81 -11.89 18.51
CA ILE A 32 6.44 -11.96 19.94
C ILE A 32 6.41 -13.41 20.42
N GLY A 33 5.86 -14.33 19.62
CA GLY A 33 5.80 -15.76 19.95
C GLY A 33 7.19 -16.37 20.18
N PRO A 34 8.10 -16.33 19.18
CA PRO A 34 9.47 -16.80 19.31
C PRO A 34 10.24 -16.15 20.46
N VAL A 35 10.06 -14.83 20.70
CA VAL A 35 10.72 -14.15 21.82
C VAL A 35 10.23 -14.69 23.16
N LEU A 36 8.92 -14.88 23.34
CA LEU A 36 8.37 -15.44 24.58
C LEU A 36 8.81 -16.90 24.80
N VAL A 37 8.76 -17.73 23.76
CA VAL A 37 9.22 -19.13 23.84
C VAL A 37 10.71 -19.19 24.13
N GLY A 38 11.52 -18.33 23.49
CA GLY A 38 12.95 -18.22 23.75
C GLY A 38 13.26 -17.79 25.19
N ALA A 39 12.46 -16.88 25.76
CA ALA A 39 12.59 -16.47 27.16
C ALA A 39 12.29 -17.63 28.12
N VAL A 40 11.22 -18.41 27.88
CA VAL A 40 10.90 -19.60 28.69
C VAL A 40 11.99 -20.66 28.55
N LEU A 41 12.45 -20.94 27.34
CA LEU A 41 13.55 -21.88 27.09
C LEU A 41 14.81 -21.48 27.86
N ALA A 42 15.17 -20.19 27.86
CA ALA A 42 16.29 -19.70 28.64
C ALA A 42 16.10 -20.02 30.14
N LEU A 43 14.92 -19.73 30.71
CA LEU A 43 14.63 -20.05 32.11
C LEU A 43 14.71 -21.56 32.42
N GLU A 44 14.25 -22.42 31.50
CA GLU A 44 14.35 -23.88 31.68
C GLU A 44 15.81 -24.35 31.66
N ILE A 45 16.66 -23.79 30.80
CA ILE A 45 18.09 -24.13 30.74
C ILE A 45 18.82 -23.75 32.04
N PHE A 46 18.44 -22.63 32.66
CA PHE A 46 19.02 -22.20 33.93
C PHE A 46 18.39 -22.85 35.17
N SER A 47 17.32 -23.63 35.00
CA SER A 47 16.61 -24.30 36.10
C SER A 47 17.12 -25.74 36.31
N PRO A 48 17.08 -26.27 37.55
CA PRO A 48 17.34 -27.69 37.78
C PRO A 48 16.15 -28.53 37.28
N GLY A 49 16.20 -29.00 36.04
CA GLY A 49 15.16 -29.85 35.46
C GLY A 49 15.39 -30.15 33.97
N PRO A 50 14.70 -31.14 33.39
CA PRO A 50 14.72 -31.37 31.95
C PRO A 50 13.99 -30.25 31.21
N VAL A 51 14.49 -29.88 30.02
CA VAL A 51 13.81 -28.94 29.11
C VAL A 51 12.60 -29.61 28.47
N HIS A 52 11.44 -28.95 28.51
CA HIS A 52 10.18 -29.48 28.00
C HIS A 52 10.02 -29.19 26.50
N TRP A 53 10.90 -29.76 25.68
CA TRP A 53 10.91 -29.56 24.23
C TRP A 53 9.54 -29.72 23.55
N PRO A 54 8.75 -30.78 23.81
CA PRO A 54 7.46 -30.94 23.14
C PRO A 54 6.50 -29.78 23.42
N VAL A 55 6.49 -29.30 24.67
CA VAL A 55 5.62 -28.20 25.10
C VAL A 55 6.06 -26.89 24.44
N LEU A 56 7.36 -26.57 24.45
CA LEU A 56 7.91 -25.38 23.82
C LEU A 56 7.63 -25.33 22.32
N ILE A 57 7.78 -26.47 21.62
CA ILE A 57 7.49 -26.58 20.18
C ILE A 57 6.01 -26.35 19.91
N VAL A 58 5.11 -26.97 20.68
CA VAL A 58 3.66 -26.78 20.51
C VAL A 58 3.29 -25.30 20.70
N PHE A 59 3.79 -24.66 21.77
CA PHE A 59 3.54 -23.22 21.99
C PHE A 59 4.11 -22.35 20.87
N LEU A 60 5.31 -22.65 20.39
CA LEU A 60 5.92 -21.92 19.27
C LEU A 60 5.05 -22.02 18.02
N VAL A 61 4.63 -23.23 17.65
CA VAL A 61 3.79 -23.47 16.47
C VAL A 61 2.44 -22.76 16.62
N LEU A 62 1.80 -22.84 17.79
CA LEU A 62 0.52 -22.17 18.02
C LEU A 62 0.65 -20.64 17.93
N LEU A 63 1.64 -20.05 18.58
CA LEU A 63 1.82 -18.60 18.60
C LEU A 63 2.20 -18.04 17.23
N VAL A 64 3.17 -18.68 16.54
CA VAL A 64 3.63 -18.26 15.21
C VAL A 64 2.54 -18.53 14.16
N GLY A 65 1.99 -19.75 14.14
CA GLY A 65 0.98 -20.15 13.17
C GLY A 65 -0.27 -19.28 13.25
N PHE A 66 -0.77 -19.03 14.46
CA PHE A 66 -1.91 -18.15 14.64
C PHE A 66 -1.61 -16.70 14.24
N SER A 67 -0.44 -16.17 14.63
CA SER A 67 -0.03 -14.80 14.26
C SER A 67 0.10 -14.63 12.74
N LEU A 68 0.60 -15.65 12.03
CA LEU A 68 0.69 -15.63 10.57
C LEU A 68 -0.68 -15.47 9.91
N VAL A 69 -1.66 -16.26 10.34
CA VAL A 69 -3.04 -16.18 9.83
C VAL A 69 -3.62 -14.79 10.09
N GLN A 70 -3.46 -14.27 11.31
CA GLN A 70 -3.97 -12.95 11.69
C GLN A 70 -3.34 -11.81 10.89
N VAL A 71 -2.01 -11.79 10.78
CA VAL A 71 -1.28 -10.72 10.06
C VAL A 71 -1.58 -10.79 8.57
N SER A 72 -1.66 -11.99 7.99
CA SER A 72 -2.03 -12.19 6.59
C SER A 72 -3.43 -11.65 6.30
N ALA A 73 -4.42 -12.02 7.13
CA ALA A 73 -5.78 -11.51 7.00
C ALA A 73 -5.85 -9.98 7.15
N ALA A 74 -5.16 -9.43 8.16
CA ALA A 74 -5.13 -7.99 8.39
C ALA A 74 -4.48 -7.23 7.22
N ARG A 75 -3.41 -7.79 6.63
CA ARG A 75 -2.74 -7.20 5.46
C ARG A 75 -3.58 -7.29 4.19
N ARG A 76 -4.38 -8.33 4.04
CA ARG A 76 -5.25 -8.50 2.86
C ARG A 76 -6.49 -7.62 2.93
N HIS A 77 -7.16 -7.58 4.08
CA HIS A 77 -8.49 -6.97 4.21
C HIS A 77 -8.45 -5.57 4.82
N VAL A 78 -7.33 -5.19 5.45
CA VAL A 78 -7.20 -3.91 6.16
C VAL A 78 -6.04 -3.07 5.63
N SER A 79 -5.53 -3.38 4.43
CA SER A 79 -4.60 -2.52 3.72
C SER A 79 -5.30 -1.40 2.97
N VAL A 80 -4.63 -0.26 2.87
CA VAL A 80 -5.05 0.87 2.03
C VAL A 80 -3.92 1.20 1.09
N GLU A 81 -4.23 1.35 -0.19
CA GLU A 81 -3.28 1.83 -1.18
C GLU A 81 -4.00 2.83 -2.08
N LEU A 82 -3.45 4.02 -2.18
CA LEU A 82 -3.91 5.05 -3.09
C LEU A 82 -2.79 5.28 -4.10
N THR A 83 -3.17 5.16 -5.36
CA THR A 83 -2.35 5.53 -6.51
C THR A 83 -2.91 6.80 -7.14
N GLU A 84 -2.29 7.28 -8.20
CA GLU A 84 -2.77 8.44 -8.95
C GLU A 84 -4.16 8.24 -9.55
N THR A 85 -4.55 7.01 -9.89
CA THR A 85 -5.86 6.74 -10.53
C THR A 85 -6.74 5.75 -9.80
N THR A 86 -6.23 4.99 -8.83
CA THR A 86 -7.01 3.97 -8.12
C THR A 86 -6.86 4.03 -6.61
N LEU A 87 -7.91 3.64 -5.90
CA LEU A 87 -7.95 3.45 -4.45
C LEU A 87 -8.26 1.98 -4.14
N ARG A 88 -7.31 1.27 -3.54
CA ARG A 88 -7.50 -0.07 -2.98
C ARG A 88 -7.78 0.00 -1.49
N GLN A 89 -8.86 -0.65 -1.08
CA GLN A 89 -9.27 -0.81 0.32
C GLN A 89 -9.57 -2.27 0.62
N GLY A 90 -8.73 -2.87 1.46
CA GLY A 90 -8.73 -4.31 1.65
C GLY A 90 -8.51 -5.04 0.33
N ALA A 91 -9.41 -5.96 -0.02
CA ALA A 91 -9.35 -6.73 -1.26
C ALA A 91 -9.97 -6.03 -2.49
N VAL A 92 -10.57 -4.85 -2.34
CA VAL A 92 -11.32 -4.18 -3.42
C VAL A 92 -10.56 -2.95 -3.91
N THR A 93 -10.46 -2.81 -5.23
CA THR A 93 -9.89 -1.62 -5.89
C THR A 93 -11.01 -0.85 -6.57
N THR A 94 -11.03 0.46 -6.39
CA THR A 94 -12.00 1.39 -6.97
C THR A 94 -11.26 2.44 -7.78
N ASP A 95 -11.70 2.69 -9.01
CA ASP A 95 -11.16 3.76 -9.84
C ASP A 95 -11.54 5.12 -9.22
N LEU A 96 -10.60 6.05 -9.13
CA LEU A 96 -10.90 7.40 -8.65
C LEU A 96 -11.88 8.12 -9.58
N ALA A 97 -11.92 7.77 -10.87
CA ALA A 97 -12.92 8.24 -11.81
C ALA A 97 -14.34 7.79 -11.43
N ASP A 98 -14.50 6.69 -10.69
CA ASP A 98 -15.81 6.22 -10.21
C ASP A 98 -16.28 6.95 -8.95
N ILE A 99 -15.39 7.70 -8.29
CA ILE A 99 -15.74 8.58 -7.18
C ILE A 99 -16.31 9.88 -7.78
N GLU A 100 -17.55 10.19 -7.44
CA GLU A 100 -18.20 11.42 -7.86
C GLU A 100 -17.80 12.58 -6.94
N LYS A 101 -17.86 12.35 -5.63
CA LYS A 101 -17.64 13.38 -4.61
C LYS A 101 -16.93 12.81 -3.39
N ILE A 102 -15.98 13.58 -2.85
CA ILE A 102 -15.36 13.35 -1.55
C ILE A 102 -15.92 14.38 -0.56
N PHE A 103 -16.29 13.94 0.65
CA PHE A 103 -16.85 14.80 1.68
C PHE A 103 -15.75 15.40 2.57
N PRO A 104 -15.89 16.67 2.99
CA PRO A 104 -14.95 17.30 3.91
C PRO A 104 -14.99 16.63 5.31
N PRO A 105 -14.00 16.91 6.18
CA PRO A 105 -14.14 16.60 7.61
C PRO A 105 -15.43 17.20 8.15
N ASN A 106 -16.17 16.40 8.91
CA ASN A 106 -17.23 16.94 9.75
C ASN A 106 -16.59 17.65 10.96
N ASN A 107 -16.84 18.95 11.07
CA ASN A 107 -16.41 19.77 12.20
C ASN A 107 -17.61 20.17 13.10
N SER A 108 -18.81 19.69 12.78
CA SER A 108 -20.04 19.92 13.52
C SER A 108 -20.22 18.82 14.60
N PRO A 109 -20.88 19.12 15.73
CA PRO A 109 -21.31 18.09 16.67
C PRO A 109 -22.42 17.19 16.10
N THR A 110 -23.10 17.59 15.02
CA THR A 110 -24.11 16.78 14.34
C THR A 110 -23.44 15.79 13.39
N PRO A 111 -23.72 14.47 13.51
CA PRO A 111 -23.21 13.49 12.55
C PRO A 111 -23.71 13.77 11.14
N GLU A 112 -22.83 13.62 10.17
CA GLU A 112 -23.17 13.67 8.74
C GLU A 112 -23.64 12.29 8.25
N ASP A 113 -24.52 12.25 7.25
CA ASP A 113 -25.10 11.00 6.72
C ASP A 113 -24.02 9.98 6.30
N TRP A 114 -22.89 10.47 5.78
CA TRP A 114 -21.80 9.61 5.32
C TRP A 114 -21.06 8.91 6.46
N GLU A 115 -21.09 9.43 7.69
CA GLU A 115 -20.41 8.81 8.84
C GLU A 115 -21.06 7.48 9.26
N SER A 116 -22.32 7.27 8.87
CA SER A 116 -23.05 6.02 9.07
C SER A 116 -23.08 5.14 7.82
N ALA A 117 -22.51 5.59 6.70
CA ALA A 117 -22.51 4.83 5.45
C ALA A 117 -21.61 3.59 5.54
N PRO A 118 -21.85 2.54 4.73
CA PRO A 118 -20.98 1.38 4.71
C PRO A 118 -19.54 1.73 4.33
N ALA A 119 -18.56 0.98 4.84
CA ALA A 119 -17.18 1.16 4.39
C ALA A 119 -17.05 0.83 2.90
N LEU A 120 -16.19 1.58 2.22
CA LEU A 120 -15.79 1.29 0.87
C LEU A 120 -14.84 0.07 0.90
N GLY A 121 -15.05 -0.83 -0.06
CA GLY A 121 -14.45 -2.16 -0.12
C GLY A 121 -15.42 -3.27 0.29
N GLU A 122 -14.87 -4.37 0.84
CA GLU A 122 -15.64 -5.58 1.19
C GLU A 122 -16.29 -5.52 2.58
N LEU A 123 -15.94 -4.50 3.38
CA LEU A 123 -16.34 -4.39 4.77
C LEU A 123 -17.66 -3.61 4.90
N HIS A 124 -18.53 -4.06 5.80
CA HIS A 124 -19.77 -3.35 6.12
C HIS A 124 -19.54 -2.05 6.90
N GLY A 125 -18.42 -1.91 7.60
CA GLY A 125 -18.11 -0.73 8.41
C GLY A 125 -16.61 -0.48 8.52
N VAL A 126 -16.25 0.72 8.99
CA VAL A 126 -14.85 1.17 9.07
C VAL A 126 -14.07 0.27 10.04
N PRO A 127 -12.90 -0.28 9.64
CA PRO A 127 -12.09 -1.13 10.52
C PRO A 127 -11.72 -0.46 11.84
N ARG A 128 -11.60 -1.23 12.91
CA ARG A 128 -11.22 -0.71 14.23
C ARG A 128 -9.93 0.10 14.16
N ARG A 129 -9.86 1.21 14.91
CA ARG A 129 -8.72 2.15 14.96
C ARG A 129 -8.46 2.93 13.65
N ARG A 130 -9.39 2.91 12.70
CA ARG A 130 -9.35 3.73 11.47
C ARG A 130 -10.50 4.72 11.52
N LYS A 131 -10.41 5.77 10.70
CA LYS A 131 -11.45 6.79 10.58
C LYS A 131 -11.93 6.86 9.13
N GLY A 132 -13.20 7.19 8.96
CA GLY A 132 -13.85 7.30 7.66
C GLY A 132 -13.63 8.65 6.97
N VAL A 133 -13.64 8.62 5.64
CA VAL A 133 -13.78 9.75 4.73
C VAL A 133 -14.98 9.44 3.85
N GLY A 134 -16.04 10.25 3.95
CA GLY A 134 -17.22 10.07 3.12
C GLY A 134 -16.86 10.20 1.64
N VAL A 135 -17.37 9.27 0.84
CA VAL A 135 -17.29 9.30 -0.62
C VAL A 135 -18.65 8.94 -1.21
N ARG A 136 -19.00 9.61 -2.32
CA ARG A 136 -20.13 9.23 -3.16
C ARG A 136 -19.58 8.69 -4.47
N LEU A 137 -20.01 7.50 -4.84
CA LEU A 137 -19.68 6.89 -6.13
C LEU A 137 -20.63 7.41 -7.20
N LYS A 138 -20.21 7.35 -8.47
CA LYS A 138 -21.04 7.69 -9.65
C LYS A 138 -22.35 6.89 -9.73
N SER A 139 -22.39 5.73 -9.10
CA SER A 139 -23.62 4.93 -8.94
C SER A 139 -24.64 5.55 -7.97
N GLY A 140 -24.31 6.67 -7.32
CA GLY A 140 -25.09 7.30 -6.26
C GLY A 140 -24.84 6.69 -4.87
N LYS A 141 -24.12 5.56 -4.77
CA LYS A 141 -23.83 4.89 -3.51
C LYS A 141 -22.96 5.78 -2.61
N LEU A 142 -23.44 6.03 -1.39
CA LEU A 142 -22.66 6.65 -0.33
C LEU A 142 -21.86 5.58 0.41
N ALA A 143 -20.58 5.84 0.65
CA ALA A 143 -19.68 4.94 1.36
C ALA A 143 -18.62 5.71 2.15
N GLN A 144 -17.87 5.00 2.99
CA GLN A 144 -16.74 5.54 3.73
C GLN A 144 -15.43 4.92 3.24
N ALA A 145 -14.63 5.71 2.52
CA ALA A 145 -13.21 5.41 2.44
C ALA A 145 -12.59 5.51 3.85
N TRP A 146 -11.44 4.90 4.10
CA TRP A 146 -10.92 4.73 5.45
C TRP A 146 -9.40 4.57 5.43
N ALA A 147 -8.77 5.10 6.47
CA ALA A 147 -7.35 4.98 6.74
C ALA A 147 -7.09 5.18 8.24
N ARG A 148 -5.90 4.79 8.70
CA ARG A 148 -5.44 5.08 10.06
C ARG A 148 -5.03 6.55 10.18
N ASP A 149 -4.23 7.05 9.24
CA ASP A 149 -3.92 8.48 9.08
C ASP A 149 -4.91 9.13 8.12
N VAL A 150 -6.11 9.43 8.64
CA VAL A 150 -7.21 9.97 7.84
C VAL A 150 -6.94 11.37 7.32
N ALA A 151 -6.11 12.15 8.00
CA ALA A 151 -5.83 13.53 7.62
C ALA A 151 -4.95 13.55 6.37
N ARG A 152 -3.84 12.82 6.39
CA ARG A 152 -2.99 12.65 5.20
C ARG A 152 -3.76 11.97 4.08
N PHE A 153 -4.43 10.86 4.37
CA PHE A 153 -5.21 10.11 3.39
C PHE A 153 -6.24 11.00 2.66
N ARG A 154 -7.03 11.80 3.39
CA ARG A 154 -8.02 12.68 2.77
C ARG A 154 -7.38 13.70 1.83
N SER A 155 -6.23 14.28 2.23
CA SER A 155 -5.53 15.26 1.40
C SER A 155 -5.06 14.63 0.08
N GLU A 156 -4.35 13.50 0.16
CA GLU A 156 -3.85 12.77 -1.02
C GLU A 156 -5.01 12.30 -1.91
N LEU A 157 -6.07 11.72 -1.33
CA LEU A 157 -7.24 11.26 -2.06
C LEU A 157 -7.94 12.40 -2.80
N THR A 158 -8.09 13.56 -2.16
CA THR A 158 -8.73 14.73 -2.77
C THR A 158 -7.89 15.30 -3.91
N GLN A 159 -6.57 15.36 -3.74
CA GLN A 159 -5.65 15.82 -4.77
C GLN A 159 -5.66 14.88 -5.98
N ALA A 160 -5.52 13.57 -5.77
CA ALA A 160 -5.55 12.56 -6.82
C ALA A 160 -6.89 12.55 -7.57
N HIS A 161 -8.02 12.60 -6.84
CA HIS A 161 -9.35 12.69 -7.43
C HIS A 161 -9.50 13.94 -8.31
N THR A 162 -9.01 15.08 -7.85
CA THR A 162 -9.03 16.34 -8.61
C THR A 162 -8.18 16.23 -9.88
N ALA A 163 -7.00 15.62 -9.80
CA ALA A 163 -6.12 15.41 -10.96
C ALA A 163 -6.80 14.52 -12.03
N VAL A 164 -7.39 13.39 -11.62
CA VAL A 164 -8.16 12.51 -12.52
C VAL A 164 -9.34 13.27 -13.16
N ARG A 165 -10.05 14.11 -12.39
CA ARG A 165 -11.14 14.94 -12.89
C ARG A 165 -10.70 15.99 -13.91
N MET A 166 -9.45 16.45 -13.84
CA MET A 166 -8.84 17.34 -14.82
C MET A 166 -8.26 16.59 -16.03
N GLY A 167 -8.34 15.26 -16.06
CA GLY A 167 -7.78 14.43 -17.13
C GLY A 167 -6.26 14.29 -17.06
N LEU A 168 -5.65 14.58 -15.91
CA LEU A 168 -4.23 14.34 -15.68
C LEU A 168 -4.05 12.83 -15.48
N GLY A 169 -3.49 12.17 -16.50
CA GLY A 169 -3.16 10.75 -16.43
C GLY A 169 -2.00 10.48 -15.47
N PRO A 170 -1.73 9.19 -15.15
CA PRO A 170 -0.67 8.82 -14.23
C PRO A 170 0.68 9.39 -14.69
N SER A 171 1.41 10.01 -13.78
CA SER A 171 2.72 10.59 -14.06
C SER A 171 3.66 9.46 -14.42
N ARG A 172 3.90 9.25 -15.72
CA ARG A 172 4.95 8.35 -16.17
C ARG A 172 6.27 8.98 -15.72
N ARG A 173 6.77 8.56 -14.55
CA ARG A 173 8.04 9.01 -14.00
C ARG A 173 9.08 8.95 -15.11
N THR A 174 9.47 10.12 -15.59
CA THR A 174 10.45 10.28 -16.65
C THR A 174 11.70 9.49 -16.24
N GLU A 175 12.19 8.61 -17.12
CA GLU A 175 13.56 8.07 -17.08
C GLU A 175 14.60 9.19 -17.30
N SER A 176 14.41 10.38 -16.72
CA SER A 176 15.33 11.52 -16.82
C SER A 176 16.32 11.45 -15.66
N GLY A 177 17.13 10.40 -15.71
CA GLY A 177 18.23 10.15 -14.79
C GLY A 177 19.36 9.37 -15.44
N LYS A 178 19.52 9.45 -16.77
CA LYS A 178 20.76 9.04 -17.43
C LYS A 178 21.34 10.21 -18.22
N ASN A 179 22.19 10.93 -17.49
CA ASN A 179 23.17 11.95 -17.87
C ASN A 179 23.49 12.05 -19.38
N PRO A 180 23.25 13.20 -20.05
CA PRO A 180 23.85 13.50 -21.35
C PRO A 180 25.22 14.14 -21.11
N ASP A 181 26.18 13.37 -20.59
CA ASP A 181 27.57 13.79 -20.64
C ASP A 181 28.48 12.60 -20.93
N SER A 182 28.57 12.30 -22.21
CA SER A 182 29.76 11.67 -22.79
C SER A 182 30.18 12.46 -24.02
N GLY A 183 30.32 13.78 -23.85
CA GLY A 183 31.14 14.59 -24.72
C GLY A 183 32.61 14.39 -24.35
N LYS A 184 33.21 13.26 -24.75
CA LYS A 184 34.66 13.05 -24.60
C LYS A 184 35.31 12.78 -25.95
N GLY A 185 35.83 13.86 -26.53
CA GLY A 185 37.06 13.94 -27.32
C GLY A 185 37.16 13.02 -28.54
N SER A 186 36.67 13.47 -29.69
CA SER A 186 37.26 13.09 -30.97
C SER A 186 38.42 14.07 -31.28
N GLU A 187 39.62 13.71 -30.83
CA GLU A 187 40.88 14.28 -31.35
C GLU A 187 41.27 13.48 -32.59
N PRO A 188 41.42 14.10 -33.78
CA PRO A 188 42.07 13.45 -34.90
C PRO A 188 43.53 13.93 -34.96
N GLU A 189 44.46 13.13 -34.43
CA GLU A 189 45.89 13.34 -34.65
C GLU A 189 46.34 12.62 -35.94
N LYS A 190 46.40 13.43 -37.01
CA LYS A 190 47.52 13.59 -37.96
C LYS A 190 48.06 12.38 -38.75
N GLY A 191 47.78 12.42 -40.04
CA GLY A 191 48.58 11.92 -41.17
C GLY A 191 47.89 12.42 -42.44
N GLN A 192 48.50 13.01 -43.46
CA GLN A 192 49.86 13.06 -43.98
C GLN A 192 49.97 14.40 -44.74
N ASP A 193 51.12 15.07 -44.71
CA ASP A 193 51.54 15.93 -45.82
C ASP A 193 52.57 15.16 -46.65
N THR A 194 52.34 15.15 -47.96
CA THR A 194 53.18 14.55 -49.00
C THR A 194 53.98 15.65 -49.68
N ALA A 195 55.28 15.37 -49.89
CA ALA A 195 56.20 15.88 -50.91
C ALA A 195 56.03 17.31 -51.47
N GLU A 196 57.06 18.15 -51.29
CA GLU A 196 58.04 18.53 -52.33
C GLU A 196 59.31 19.10 -51.70
#